data_AF-A0A6L8ENC7-F1
#
_entry.id   AF-A0A6L8ENC7-F1
#
_cell.length_a   1.000
_cell.length_b   1.000
_cell.length_c   1.000
_cell.angle_alpha   90.00
_cell.angle_beta   90.00
_cell.angle_gamma   90.00
#
_symmetry.space_group_name_H-M   'P 1'
#
loop_
_entity.id
_entity.type
_entity.pdbx_description
1 polymer ?
#
loop_
_entity_poly.entity_id
_entity_poly.type
_entity_poly.pdbx_seq_one_letter_code
_entity_poly.pdbx_strand_id
1 'polypeptide(L)'
;LEQSPQAERMRSLLEKEFAPRDRDLVDAQKSLKEMEDRLTKDAPIMSEAERSKLERDIVNERRELKRNQDEFREDLTFRRNEEIAKIQKDIVDAINTIARENGFDMILNEGVIYASPKVDISQLVIDQLKKENDSGKDVEGAE
;
A
#
# COMPACT_ATOMS: atom_id res chain seq x y z
N LEU A 1 -6.99 -11.87 7.25
CA LEU A 1 -5.88 -10.97 6.87
C LEU A 1 -6.27 -9.49 7.00
N GLU A 2 -7.25 -9.00 6.23
CA GLU A 2 -7.56 -7.56 6.16
C GLU A 2 -8.06 -6.91 7.48
N GLN A 3 -8.67 -7.70 8.35
CA GLN A 3 -9.20 -7.26 9.65
C GLN A 3 -8.21 -7.44 10.82
N SER A 4 -6.97 -7.84 10.53
CA SER A 4 -5.96 -8.01 11.57
C SER A 4 -5.38 -6.65 12.01
N PRO A 5 -5.04 -6.46 13.30
CA PRO A 5 -4.35 -5.25 13.77
C PRO A 5 -3.02 -4.98 13.03
N GLN A 6 -2.35 -6.05 12.60
CA GLN A 6 -1.15 -5.99 11.79
C GLN A 6 -1.42 -5.31 10.44
N ALA A 7 -2.54 -5.63 9.78
CA ALA A 7 -2.92 -5.02 8.51
C ALA A 7 -3.27 -3.53 8.65
N GLU A 8 -3.92 -3.11 9.74
CA GLU A 8 -4.20 -1.69 10.02
C GLU A 8 -2.91 -0.89 10.25
N ARG A 9 -1.96 -1.44 11.00
CA ARG A 9 -0.65 -0.82 11.21
C ARG A 9 0.15 -0.72 9.92
N MET A 10 0.20 -1.79 9.12
CA MET A 10 0.84 -1.79 7.80
C MET A 10 0.25 -0.69 6.92
N ARG A 11 -1.08 -0.55 6.84
CA ARG A 11 -1.72 0.52 6.05
C ARG A 11 -1.24 1.90 6.49
N SER A 12 -1.23 2.15 7.80
CA SER A 12 -0.77 3.42 8.37
C SER A 12 0.72 3.69 8.12
N LEU A 13 1.55 2.65 8.14
CA LEU A 13 2.98 2.73 7.87
C LEU A 13 3.25 3.04 6.40
N LEU A 14 2.61 2.30 5.48
CA LEU A 14 2.71 2.53 4.05
C LEU A 14 2.20 3.92 3.67
N GLU A 15 1.10 4.39 4.27
CA GLU A 15 0.60 5.75 4.06
C GLU A 15 1.64 6.80 4.46
N LYS A 16 2.27 6.65 5.65
CA LYS A 16 3.31 7.58 6.11
C LYS A 16 4.56 7.55 5.24
N GLU A 17 5.00 6.36 4.84
CA GLU A 17 6.22 6.15 4.04
C GLU A 17 6.07 6.74 2.64
N PHE A 18 4.89 6.58 2.02
CA PHE A 18 4.64 6.99 0.64
C PHE A 18 3.99 8.37 0.50
N ALA A 19 3.46 8.97 1.58
CA ALA A 19 2.82 10.28 1.55
C ALA A 19 3.67 11.41 0.92
N PRO A 20 5.00 11.50 1.15
CA PRO A 20 5.81 12.54 0.50
C PRO A 20 5.83 12.37 -1.03
N ARG A 21 6.06 11.14 -1.52
CA ARG A 21 6.12 10.87 -2.97
C ARG A 21 4.77 11.04 -3.64
N ASP A 22 3.68 10.70 -2.96
CA ASP A 22 2.33 10.95 -3.45
C ASP A 22 2.07 12.45 -3.64
N ARG A 23 2.47 13.28 -2.68
CA ARG A 23 2.39 14.75 -2.80
C ARG A 23 3.21 15.27 -3.96
N ASP A 24 4.44 14.81 -4.12
CA ASP A 24 5.31 15.22 -5.23
C ASP A 24 4.68 14.88 -6.60
N LEU A 25 4.04 13.71 -6.72
CA LEU A 25 3.32 13.31 -7.94
C LEU A 25 2.10 14.19 -8.21
N VAL A 26 1.33 14.55 -7.17
CA VAL A 26 0.18 15.45 -7.29
C VAL A 26 0.64 16.85 -7.72
N ASP A 27 1.71 17.36 -7.13
CA ASP A 27 2.27 18.67 -7.48
C ASP A 27 2.84 18.69 -8.91
N ALA A 28 3.55 17.64 -9.32
CA ALA A 28 4.03 17.48 -10.70
C ALA A 28 2.87 17.41 -11.70
N GLN A 29 1.79 16.69 -11.38
CA GLN A 29 0.59 16.62 -12.21
C GLN A 29 -0.09 18.00 -12.35
N LYS A 30 -0.16 18.77 -11.26
CA LYS A 30 -0.72 20.12 -11.27
C LYS A 30 0.15 21.06 -12.11
N SER A 31 1.47 21.03 -11.94
CA SER A 31 2.42 21.82 -12.73
C SER A 31 2.29 21.52 -14.23
N LEU A 32 2.22 20.24 -14.60
CA LEU A 32 2.03 19.82 -15.99
C LEU A 32 0.72 20.39 -16.57
N LYS A 33 -0.37 20.31 -15.81
CA LYS A 33 -1.66 20.87 -16.23
C LYS A 33 -1.60 22.39 -16.40
N GLU A 34 -0.92 23.11 -15.51
CA GLU A 34 -0.73 24.56 -15.63
C GLU A 34 0.06 24.92 -16.90
N MET A 35 1.08 24.15 -17.26
CA MET A 35 1.82 24.33 -18.51
C MET A 35 0.95 24.07 -19.75
N GLU A 36 0.14 23.01 -19.74
CA GLU A 36 -0.80 22.67 -20.82
C GLU A 36 -1.88 23.74 -20.99
N ASP A 37 -2.42 24.26 -19.88
CA ASP A 37 -3.39 25.35 -19.87
C ASP A 37 -2.76 26.65 -20.41
N ARG A 38 -1.51 26.94 -20.02
CA ARG A 38 -0.76 28.10 -20.51
C ARG A 38 -0.52 28.00 -22.01
N LEU A 39 -0.09 26.84 -22.51
CA LEU A 39 0.09 26.61 -23.94
C LEU A 39 -1.24 26.83 -24.68
N THR A 40 -2.35 26.32 -24.15
CA THR A 40 -3.67 26.44 -24.79
C THR A 40 -4.17 27.89 -24.85
N LYS A 41 -4.02 28.64 -23.76
CA LYS A 41 -4.54 30.02 -23.64
C LYS A 41 -3.64 31.05 -24.29
N ASP A 42 -2.34 30.93 -24.08
CA ASP A 42 -1.37 31.97 -24.42
C ASP A 42 -0.63 31.68 -25.72
N ALA A 43 -0.80 30.49 -26.33
CA ALA A 43 -0.21 30.18 -27.63
C ALA A 43 -0.36 31.30 -28.66
N PRO A 44 -1.55 31.91 -28.87
CA PRO A 44 -1.73 32.95 -29.90
C PRO A 44 -0.89 34.21 -29.69
N ILE A 45 -0.43 34.49 -28.46
CA ILE A 45 0.37 35.67 -28.11
C ILE A 45 1.86 35.35 -27.88
N MET A 46 2.23 34.07 -27.86
CA MET A 46 3.63 33.62 -27.73
C MET A 46 4.39 33.74 -29.06
N SER A 47 5.71 33.99 -28.97
CA SER A 47 6.59 33.77 -30.11
C SER A 47 6.73 32.28 -30.44
N GLU A 48 7.15 31.97 -31.67
CA GLU A 48 7.39 30.58 -32.10
C GLU A 48 8.45 29.88 -31.23
N ALA A 49 9.50 30.61 -30.83
CA ALA A 49 10.54 30.07 -29.97
C ALA A 49 10.04 29.74 -28.56
N GLU A 50 9.22 30.62 -27.96
CA GLU A 50 8.62 30.38 -26.64
C GLU A 50 7.62 29.23 -26.67
N ARG A 51 6.78 29.17 -27.70
CA ARG A 51 5.82 28.07 -27.89
C ARG A 51 6.54 26.74 -28.04
N SER A 52 7.55 26.67 -28.93
CA SER A 52 8.34 25.46 -29.14
C SER A 52 9.08 25.00 -27.88
N LYS A 53 9.56 25.95 -27.06
CA LYS A 53 10.15 25.62 -25.76
C LYS A 53 9.12 25.02 -24.81
N LEU A 54 7.96 25.66 -24.65
CA LEU A 54 6.90 25.17 -23.78
C LEU A 54 6.37 23.79 -24.20
N GLU A 55 6.21 23.54 -25.50
CA GLU A 55 5.82 22.23 -26.02
C GLU A 55 6.85 21.14 -25.66
N ARG A 56 8.15 21.43 -25.78
CA ARG A 56 9.21 20.50 -25.37
C ARG A 56 9.19 20.24 -23.86
N ASP A 57 9.04 21.28 -23.06
CA ASP A 57 8.99 21.18 -21.61
C ASP A 57 7.80 20.31 -21.18
N ILE A 58 6.60 20.51 -21.75
CA ILE A 58 5.41 19.67 -21.50
C ILE A 58 5.66 18.21 -21.84
N VAL A 59 6.31 17.92 -22.99
CA VAL A 59 6.60 16.54 -23.38
C VAL A 59 7.58 15.87 -22.41
N ASN A 60 8.59 16.61 -21.93
CA ASN A 60 9.56 16.10 -20.97
C ASN A 60 8.91 15.82 -19.62
N GLU A 61 8.17 16.79 -19.08
CA GLU A 61 7.48 16.71 -17.80
C GLU A 61 6.42 15.59 -17.79
N ARG A 62 5.69 15.41 -18.90
CA ARG A 62 4.76 14.29 -19.05
C ARG A 62 5.45 12.93 -18.99
N ARG A 63 6.63 12.80 -19.61
CA ARG A 63 7.41 11.55 -19.58
C ARG A 63 7.95 11.28 -18.19
N GLU A 64 8.47 12.31 -17.53
CA GLU A 64 8.97 12.23 -16.16
C GLU A 64 7.86 11.87 -15.17
N LEU A 65 6.71 12.55 -15.22
CA LEU A 65 5.55 12.23 -14.41
C LEU A 65 5.13 10.77 -14.58
N LYS A 66 5.05 10.29 -15.83
CA LYS A 66 4.69 8.89 -16.11
C LYS A 66 5.72 7.92 -15.48
N ARG A 67 7.01 8.17 -15.67
CA ARG A 67 8.08 7.34 -15.09
C ARG A 67 7.95 7.30 -13.56
N ASN A 68 7.78 8.45 -12.93
CA ASN A 68 7.69 8.55 -11.48
C ASN A 68 6.40 7.87 -10.95
N GLN A 69 5.29 7.93 -11.70
CA GLN A 69 4.05 7.21 -11.36
C GLN A 69 4.21 5.69 -11.45
N ASP A 70 4.89 5.20 -12.48
CA ASP A 70 5.14 3.77 -12.65
C ASP A 70 6.08 3.26 -11.54
N GLU A 71 7.16 3.97 -11.25
CA GLU A 71 8.09 3.66 -10.14
C GLU A 71 7.39 3.67 -8.78
N PHE A 72 6.59 4.70 -8.50
CA PHE A 72 5.80 4.78 -7.27
C PHE A 72 4.86 3.58 -7.10
N ARG A 73 4.18 3.15 -8.18
CA ARG A 73 3.28 1.99 -8.14
C ARG A 73 4.05 0.70 -7.91
N GLU A 74 5.19 0.53 -8.55
CA GLU A 74 6.05 -0.65 -8.38
C GLU A 74 6.56 -0.73 -6.94
N ASP A 75 7.10 0.36 -6.41
CA ASP A 75 7.61 0.43 -5.04
C ASP A 75 6.51 0.18 -4.01
N LEU A 76 5.33 0.81 -4.18
CA LEU A 76 4.19 0.60 -3.30
C LEU A 76 3.74 -0.86 -3.32
N THR A 77 3.72 -1.49 -4.50
CA THR A 77 3.34 -2.90 -4.65
C THR A 77 4.37 -3.81 -4.00
N PHE A 78 5.65 -3.55 -4.21
CA PHE A 78 6.75 -4.29 -3.61
C PHE A 78 6.70 -4.21 -2.09
N ARG A 79 6.63 -3.00 -1.52
CA ARG A 79 6.56 -2.77 -0.07
C ARG A 79 5.29 -3.39 0.52
N ARG A 80 4.15 -3.25 -0.13
CA ARG A 80 2.90 -3.90 0.29
C ARG A 80 3.04 -5.43 0.33
N ASN A 81 3.65 -6.04 -0.69
CA ASN A 81 3.82 -7.49 -0.74
C ASN A 81 4.80 -8.00 0.32
N GLU A 82 5.88 -7.24 0.59
CA GLU A 82 6.83 -7.52 1.66
C GLU A 82 6.13 -7.56 3.03
N GLU A 83 5.31 -6.55 3.32
CA GLU A 83 4.56 -6.49 4.58
C GLU A 83 3.47 -7.56 4.64
N ILE A 84 2.75 -7.84 3.55
CA ILE A 84 1.78 -8.95 3.51
C ILE A 84 2.45 -10.29 3.81
N ALA A 85 3.65 -10.54 3.29
CA ALA A 85 4.38 -11.78 3.56
C ALA A 85 4.73 -11.92 5.05
N LYS A 86 5.09 -10.82 5.72
CA LYS A 86 5.31 -10.81 7.18
C LYS A 86 4.02 -11.16 7.94
N ILE A 87 2.91 -10.50 7.60
CA ILE A 87 1.62 -10.76 8.24
C ILE A 87 1.13 -12.20 8.01
N GLN A 88 1.35 -12.75 6.81
CA GLN A 88 0.99 -14.15 6.52
C GLN A 88 1.75 -15.13 7.42
N LYS A 89 3.03 -14.86 7.69
CA LYS A 89 3.81 -15.65 8.64
C LYS A 89 3.21 -15.60 10.05
N ASP A 90 2.90 -14.40 10.54
CA ASP A 90 2.26 -14.22 11.85
C ASP A 90 0.92 -14.95 11.93
N ILE A 91 0.11 -14.91 10.87
CA ILE A 91 -1.16 -15.66 10.79
C ILE A 91 -0.92 -17.16 10.90
N VAL A 92 0.06 -17.71 10.18
CA VAL A 92 0.39 -19.13 10.23
C VAL A 92 0.84 -19.53 11.63
N ASP A 93 1.65 -18.71 12.29
CA ASP A 93 2.11 -18.97 13.66
C ASP A 93 0.95 -18.93 14.67
N ALA A 94 0.05 -17.95 14.57
CA ALA A 94 -1.16 -17.86 15.38
C ALA A 94 -2.10 -19.07 15.15
N ILE A 95 -2.28 -19.49 13.89
CA ILE A 95 -3.05 -20.69 13.53
C ILE A 95 -2.44 -21.94 14.17
N ASN A 96 -1.12 -22.11 14.12
CA ASN A 96 -0.44 -23.26 14.71
C ASN A 96 -0.57 -23.28 16.24
N THR A 97 -0.55 -22.13 16.89
CA THR A 97 -0.80 -22.00 18.33
C THR A 97 -2.22 -22.45 18.66
N ILE A 98 -3.23 -21.90 17.96
CA ILE A 98 -4.64 -22.26 18.15
C ILE A 98 -4.88 -23.75 17.88
N ALA A 99 -4.28 -24.30 16.83
CA ALA A 99 -4.41 -25.71 16.48
C ALA A 99 -3.93 -26.63 17.62
N ARG A 100 -2.77 -26.32 18.22
CA ARG A 100 -2.22 -27.09 19.34
C ARG A 100 -3.03 -26.93 20.62
N GLU A 101 -3.45 -25.70 20.94
CA GLU A 101 -4.21 -25.43 22.16
C GLU A 101 -5.62 -26.05 22.15
N ASN A 102 -6.25 -26.11 20.97
CA ASN A 102 -7.63 -26.60 20.82
C ASN A 102 -7.70 -28.03 20.25
N GLY A 103 -6.56 -28.65 19.95
CA GLY A 103 -6.48 -30.01 19.42
C GLY A 103 -7.09 -30.15 18.02
N PHE A 104 -6.90 -29.17 17.14
CA PHE A 104 -7.35 -29.26 15.76
C PHE A 104 -6.41 -30.12 14.92
N ASP A 105 -6.95 -31.11 14.22
CA ASP A 105 -6.21 -31.97 13.29
C ASP A 105 -6.03 -31.33 11.90
N MET A 106 -6.94 -30.43 11.51
CA MET A 106 -6.91 -29.78 10.19
C MET A 106 -7.59 -28.41 10.23
N ILE A 107 -6.98 -27.43 9.55
CA ILE A 107 -7.53 -26.09 9.34
C ILE A 107 -7.56 -25.82 7.83
N LEU A 108 -8.70 -25.31 7.34
CA LEU A 108 -8.95 -25.03 5.93
C LEU A 108 -9.15 -23.52 5.74
N ASN A 109 -8.49 -22.93 4.74
CA ASN A 109 -8.54 -21.49 4.46
C ASN A 109 -9.19 -21.19 3.09
N GLU A 110 -8.79 -21.91 2.04
CA GLU A 110 -9.28 -21.71 0.67
C GLU A 110 -9.94 -22.97 0.11
N GLY A 111 -10.82 -22.81 -0.88
CA GLY A 111 -11.45 -23.93 -1.59
C GLY A 111 -12.67 -24.56 -0.89
N VAL A 112 -13.17 -23.94 0.18
CA VAL A 112 -14.37 -24.41 0.89
C VAL A 112 -15.63 -23.84 0.23
N ILE A 113 -16.44 -24.70 -0.40
CA ILE A 113 -17.70 -24.30 -1.06
C ILE A 113 -18.76 -23.89 -0.03
N TYR A 114 -18.78 -24.56 1.13
CA TYR A 114 -19.70 -24.27 2.23
C TYR A 114 -19.08 -24.70 3.56
N ALA A 115 -19.10 -23.79 4.53
CA ALA A 115 -18.81 -24.06 5.93
C ALA A 115 -19.85 -23.37 6.80
N SER A 116 -20.30 -24.05 7.86
CA SER A 116 -21.17 -23.42 8.85
C SER A 116 -20.36 -22.44 9.72
N PRO A 117 -20.96 -21.36 10.26
CA PRO A 117 -20.26 -20.45 11.17
C PRO A 117 -19.66 -21.13 12.42
N LYS A 118 -20.15 -22.33 12.79
CA LYS A 118 -19.67 -23.10 13.94
C LYS A 118 -18.26 -23.66 13.75
N VAL A 119 -17.80 -23.79 12.50
CA VAL A 119 -16.44 -24.28 12.19
C VAL A 119 -15.50 -23.15 11.79
N ASP A 120 -15.98 -21.90 11.80
CA ASP A 120 -15.19 -20.72 11.52
C ASP A 120 -14.40 -20.31 12.77
N ILE A 121 -13.07 -20.42 12.68
CA ILE A 121 -12.15 -20.04 13.74
C ILE A 121 -11.48 -18.68 13.47
N SER A 122 -11.90 -17.94 12.44
CA SER A 122 -11.27 -16.68 12.02
C SER A 122 -11.18 -15.67 13.16
N GLN A 123 -12.23 -15.60 14.00
CA GLN A 123 -12.22 -14.71 15.17
C GLN A 123 -11.19 -15.13 16.22
N LEU A 124 -11.03 -16.44 16.47
CA LEU A 124 -10.01 -16.95 17.38
C LEU A 124 -8.60 -16.59 16.88
N VAL A 125 -8.36 -16.70 15.57
CA VAL A 125 -7.10 -16.28 14.94
C VAL A 125 -6.87 -14.79 15.09
N ILE A 126 -7.89 -13.95 14.85
CA ILE A 126 -7.80 -12.50 15.04
C ILE A 126 -7.49 -12.14 16.50
N ASP A 127 -8.11 -12.81 17.46
CA ASP A 127 -7.89 -12.54 18.88
C ASP A 127 -6.51 -13.00 19.35
N GLN A 128 -6.01 -14.12 18.84
CA GLN A 128 -4.63 -14.56 19.07
C GLN A 128 -3.61 -13.56 18.48
N LEU A 129 -3.85 -13.08 17.25
CA LEU A 129 -3.00 -12.06 16.62
C LEU A 129 -2.98 -10.74 17.39
N LYS A 130 -4.09 -10.35 18.04
CA LYS A 130 -4.13 -9.19 18.94
C LYS A 130 -3.25 -9.42 20.17
N LYS A 131 -3.35 -10.60 20.79
CA LYS A 131 -2.58 -10.98 21.98
C LYS A 131 -1.08 -11.01 21.72
N GLU A 132 -0.65 -11.59 20.59
CA GLU A 132 0.75 -11.63 20.17
C GLU A 132 1.29 -10.23 19.80
N ASN A 133 0.46 -9.41 19.16
CA ASN A 133 0.82 -8.01 18.88
C ASN A 133 1.03 -7.19 20.16
N ASP A 134 0.17 -7.35 21.16
CA ASP A 134 0.29 -6.60 22.41
C ASP A 134 1.47 -7.04 23.26
N SER A 135 1.86 -8.31 23.19
CA SER A 135 3.07 -8.82 23.87
C SER A 135 4.38 -8.47 23.14
N GLY A 136 4.36 -8.20 21.82
CA GLY A 136 5.50 -7.66 21.08
C GLY A 136 5.78 -6.18 21.38
N LYS A 137 4.75 -5.38 21.68
CA LYS A 137 4.90 -3.96 22.04
C LYS A 137 5.65 -3.73 23.36
N ASP A 138 5.60 -4.69 24.28
CA ASP A 138 6.31 -4.61 25.57
C ASP A 138 7.83 -4.77 25.43
N VAL A 139 8.31 -5.27 24.29
CA VAL A 139 9.74 -5.51 24.03
C VAL A 139 10.39 -4.36 23.26
N GLU A 140 9.67 -3.74 22.30
CA GLU A 140 10.17 -2.58 21.53
C GLU A 140 10.18 -1.26 22.31
N GLY A 141 9.52 -1.18 23.47
CA GLY A 141 9.55 -0.01 24.35
C GLY A 141 10.73 0.03 25.34
N ALA A 142 11.65 -0.94 25.27
CA ALA A 142 12.75 -1.12 26.22
C ALA A 142 14.16 -0.85 25.64
N GLU A 143 14.27 -0.39 24.39
CA GLU A 143 15.52 0.12 23.79
C GLU A 143 15.41 1.61 23.44
#